data_AF-A0A6B3MQ58-F1
#
_entry.id   AF-A0A6B3MQ58-F1
#
_cell.length_a   1.000
_cell.length_b   1.000
_cell.length_c   1.000
_cell.angle_alpha   90.00
_cell.angle_beta   90.00
_cell.angle_gamma   90.00
#
_symmetry.space_group_name_H-M   'P 1'
#
loop_
_entity.id
_entity.type
_entity.pdbx_description
1 polymer ?
#
loop_
_entity_poly.entity_id
_entity_poly.type
_entity_poly.pdbx_seq_one_letter_code
_entity_poly.pdbx_strand_id
1 'polypeptide(L)'
;MAAIAKKVNKTVAFTSNREDQSLLKAVEKELAKGQYPSFSMLCKQALQEFLLRPESSEEKASSQEATEETTEETTGVGNLEDKLTQLQQQLTEVVQALSVQSPSQLNSQLSDMTQRIEEIDSNTTQQLTQLQQQLGKLEQVLSTEESSDQLDDQLTALIEQVKQVDDRSHQQLEHLKQQVAGVETVLSNFSTTDLSGVREQASTEKATRESDGSLRAGLEKEADQSDPLLSRLGSLLEDF
;
A
#
# COMPACT_ATOMS: atom_id res chain seq x y z
N MET A 1 7.06 -87.37 -26.86
CA MET A 1 6.55 -86.66 -25.67
C MET A 1 7.07 -85.23 -25.72
N ALA A 2 6.22 -84.26 -26.06
CA ALA A 2 6.62 -82.86 -26.16
C ALA A 2 6.87 -82.30 -24.75
N ALA A 3 8.07 -81.74 -24.54
CA ALA A 3 8.44 -81.12 -23.27
C ALA A 3 7.55 -79.89 -23.01
N ILE A 4 6.79 -79.94 -21.91
CA ILE A 4 5.97 -78.83 -21.46
C ILE A 4 6.94 -77.75 -20.95
N ALA A 5 7.16 -76.72 -21.76
CA ALA A 5 7.98 -75.58 -21.41
C ALA A 5 7.44 -74.94 -20.12
N LYS A 6 8.26 -74.90 -19.06
CA LYS A 6 7.92 -74.24 -17.80
C LYS A 6 7.71 -72.75 -18.07
N LYS A 7 6.46 -72.30 -17.94
CA LYS A 7 6.06 -70.92 -18.15
C LYS A 7 6.61 -70.06 -17.01
N VAL A 8 7.73 -69.36 -17.25
CA VAL A 8 8.27 -68.37 -16.32
C VAL A 8 7.42 -67.11 -16.44
N ASN A 9 6.65 -66.79 -15.41
CA ASN A 9 5.88 -65.55 -15.37
C ASN A 9 6.83 -64.39 -15.03
N LYS A 10 7.21 -63.60 -16.04
CA LYS A 10 7.87 -62.31 -15.83
C LYS A 10 6.79 -61.25 -15.74
N THR A 11 6.65 -60.62 -14.57
CA THR A 11 5.72 -59.51 -14.36
C THR A 11 6.46 -58.20 -14.59
N VAL A 12 5.90 -57.34 -15.43
CA VAL A 12 6.33 -55.97 -15.61
C VAL A 12 5.28 -55.09 -14.94
N ALA A 13 5.71 -54.25 -14.00
CA ALA A 13 4.84 -53.31 -13.31
C ALA A 13 5.19 -51.89 -13.75
N PHE A 14 4.17 -51.06 -13.96
CA PHE A 14 4.37 -49.63 -14.17
C PHE A 14 4.91 -49.01 -12.88
N THR A 15 6.03 -48.31 -12.97
CA THR A 15 6.63 -47.59 -11.86
C THR A 15 6.10 -46.16 -11.81
N SER A 16 6.42 -45.43 -10.74
CA SER A 16 6.07 -43.99 -10.63
C SER A 16 6.88 -43.08 -11.58
N ASN A 17 7.63 -43.66 -12.52
CA ASN A 17 8.42 -42.90 -13.47
C ASN A 17 7.53 -42.13 -14.45
N ARG A 18 8.02 -40.99 -14.94
CA ARG A 18 7.25 -40.06 -15.78
C ARG A 18 6.84 -40.70 -17.09
N GLU A 19 7.72 -41.49 -17.69
CA GLU A 19 7.47 -42.19 -18.95
C GLU A 19 6.43 -43.31 -18.77
N ASP A 20 6.56 -44.12 -17.70
CA ASP A 20 5.62 -45.18 -17.36
C ASP A 20 4.20 -44.64 -17.12
N GLN A 21 4.08 -43.52 -16.40
CA GLN A 21 2.81 -42.86 -16.15
C GLN A 21 2.21 -42.24 -17.41
N SER A 22 3.05 -41.70 -18.30
CA SER A 22 2.59 -41.20 -19.60
C SER A 22 2.07 -42.32 -20.48
N LEU A 23 2.75 -43.47 -20.49
CA LEU A 23 2.33 -44.66 -21.21
C LEU A 23 1.02 -45.23 -20.65
N LEU A 24 0.90 -45.33 -19.32
CA LEU A 24 -0.30 -45.82 -18.65
C LEU A 24 -1.51 -44.93 -18.96
N LYS A 25 -1.36 -43.60 -18.93
CA LYS A 25 -2.42 -42.66 -19.34
C LYS A 25 -2.83 -42.81 -20.80
N ALA A 26 -1.87 -43.04 -21.70
CA ALA A 26 -2.17 -43.27 -23.12
C ALA A 26 -2.95 -44.58 -23.32
N VAL A 27 -2.56 -45.64 -22.61
CA VAL A 27 -3.24 -46.94 -22.62
C VAL A 27 -4.68 -46.81 -22.08
N GLU A 28 -4.88 -46.14 -20.95
CA GLU A 28 -6.20 -45.92 -20.37
C GLU A 28 -7.10 -45.12 -21.30
N LYS A 29 -6.56 -44.07 -21.94
CA LYS A 29 -7.27 -43.30 -22.96
C LYS A 29 -7.69 -44.17 -24.15
N GLU A 30 -6.85 -45.10 -24.59
CA GLU A 30 -7.18 -45.99 -25.71
C GLU A 30 -8.22 -47.06 -25.32
N LEU A 31 -8.14 -47.57 -24.09
CA LEU A 31 -9.14 -48.48 -23.55
C LEU A 31 -10.50 -47.79 -23.34
N ALA A 32 -10.50 -46.52 -22.93
CA ALA A 32 -11.71 -45.72 -22.78
C ALA A 32 -12.46 -45.49 -24.10
N LYS A 33 -11.77 -45.55 -25.24
CA LYS A 33 -12.41 -45.48 -26.58
C LYS A 33 -13.20 -46.75 -26.92
N GLY A 34 -13.06 -47.83 -26.15
CA GLY A 34 -13.80 -49.08 -26.35
C GLY A 34 -13.35 -49.91 -27.56
N GLN A 35 -12.28 -49.49 -28.26
CA GLN A 35 -11.70 -50.19 -29.41
C GLN A 35 -11.16 -51.59 -29.03
N TYR A 36 -10.75 -51.76 -27.78
CA TYR A 36 -10.21 -53.01 -27.25
C TYR A 36 -10.96 -53.43 -25.98
N PRO A 37 -11.45 -54.68 -25.90
CA PRO A 37 -12.24 -55.16 -24.75
C PRO A 37 -11.40 -55.34 -23.47
N SER A 38 -10.07 -55.41 -23.57
CA SER A 38 -9.17 -55.45 -22.41
C SER A 38 -7.77 -54.98 -22.77
N PHE A 39 -7.01 -54.55 -21.76
CA PHE A 39 -5.58 -54.23 -21.89
C PHE A 39 -4.79 -55.37 -22.53
N SER A 40 -5.07 -56.62 -22.14
CA SER A 40 -4.38 -57.78 -22.71
C SER A 40 -4.61 -57.91 -24.22
N MET A 41 -5.81 -57.55 -24.71
CA MET A 41 -6.11 -57.60 -26.14
C MET A 41 -5.41 -56.48 -26.91
N LEU A 42 -5.42 -55.27 -26.36
CA LEU A 42 -4.66 -54.13 -26.88
C LEU A 42 -3.17 -54.50 -27.03
N CYS A 43 -2.56 -55.07 -26.00
CA CYS A 43 -1.16 -55.48 -26.04
C CYS A 43 -0.89 -56.59 -27.06
N LYS A 44 -1.78 -57.58 -27.18
CA LYS A 44 -1.62 -58.66 -28.18
C LYS A 44 -1.64 -58.11 -29.60
N GLN A 45 -2.55 -57.18 -29.89
CA GLN A 45 -2.64 -56.58 -31.23
C GLN A 45 -1.48 -55.64 -31.51
N ALA A 46 -1.05 -54.83 -30.53
CA ALA A 46 0.13 -53.98 -30.67
C ALA A 46 1.41 -54.81 -30.90
N LEU A 47 1.58 -55.91 -30.16
CA LEU A 47 2.69 -56.83 -30.37
C LEU A 47 2.59 -57.57 -31.71
N GLN A 48 1.38 -57.89 -32.16
CA GLN A 48 1.17 -58.48 -33.48
C GLN A 48 1.56 -57.51 -34.59
N GLU A 49 1.13 -56.25 -34.53
CA GLU A 49 1.56 -55.23 -35.49
C GLU A 49 3.07 -54.99 -35.44
N PHE A 50 3.67 -54.97 -34.25
CA PHE A 50 5.11 -54.72 -34.09
C PHE A 50 5.98 -55.90 -34.56
N LEU A 51 5.52 -57.14 -34.40
CA LEU A 51 6.33 -58.34 -34.67
C LEU A 51 5.97 -59.04 -35.99
N LEU A 52 4.72 -58.92 -36.47
CA LEU A 52 4.21 -59.63 -37.65
C LEU A 52 3.98 -58.72 -38.86
N ARG A 53 4.11 -57.39 -38.74
CA ARG A 53 4.14 -56.53 -39.93
C ARG A 53 5.54 -56.63 -40.55
N PRO A 54 5.74 -57.32 -41.69
CA PRO A 54 7.01 -57.26 -42.38
C PRO A 54 7.22 -55.82 -42.88
N GLU A 55 8.42 -55.30 -42.67
CA GLU A 55 8.97 -54.13 -43.37
C GLU A 55 8.89 -54.37 -44.89
N SER A 56 7.73 -54.09 -45.48
CA SER A 56 7.45 -54.26 -46.90
C SER A 56 6.61 -53.09 -47.36
N SER A 57 7.29 -51.99 -47.70
CA SER A 57 7.31 -51.43 -49.05
C SER A 57 7.98 -50.06 -48.97
N GLU A 58 9.28 -50.04 -49.22
CA GLU A 58 9.94 -48.86 -49.78
C GLU A 58 9.23 -48.52 -51.10
N GLU A 59 8.70 -47.30 -51.20
CA GLU A 59 8.27 -46.72 -52.45
C GLU A 59 9.47 -46.63 -53.41
N LYS A 60 9.40 -47.40 -54.51
CA LYS A 60 10.13 -47.09 -55.73
C LYS A 60 9.22 -47.22 -56.94
N ALA A 61 9.12 -46.10 -57.65
CA ALA A 61 8.41 -45.90 -58.89
C ALA A 61 8.74 -46.92 -60.00
N SER A 62 7.73 -47.30 -60.78
CA SER A 62 7.85 -47.48 -62.23
C SER A 62 6.47 -47.55 -62.88
N SER A 63 6.19 -46.62 -63.78
CA SER A 63 5.10 -46.72 -64.76
C SER A 63 5.33 -47.92 -65.68
N GLN A 64 4.29 -48.70 -65.97
CA GLN A 64 4.03 -49.27 -67.30
C GLN A 64 2.63 -49.90 -67.38
N GLU A 65 1.94 -49.62 -68.49
CA GLU A 65 0.64 -50.13 -68.91
C GLU A 65 0.56 -51.68 -68.95
N ALA A 66 -0.62 -52.24 -68.61
CA ALA A 66 -1.46 -52.97 -69.57
C ALA A 66 -2.69 -53.63 -68.88
N THR A 67 -3.85 -53.42 -69.54
CA THR A 67 -5.00 -54.35 -69.71
C THR A 67 -5.82 -54.80 -68.50
N GLU A 68 -7.02 -54.22 -68.43
CA GLU A 68 -8.32 -54.90 -68.27
C GLU A 68 -8.37 -56.13 -67.37
N GLU A 69 -8.66 -55.90 -66.09
CA GLU A 69 -9.64 -56.61 -65.26
C GLU A 69 -9.54 -55.93 -63.87
N THR A 70 -10.66 -55.76 -63.15
CA THR A 70 -10.77 -55.09 -61.81
C THR A 70 -11.24 -53.63 -61.84
N THR A 71 -12.50 -53.42 -62.23
CA THR A 71 -13.20 -52.12 -62.16
C THR A 71 -13.70 -51.74 -60.74
N GLU A 72 -13.31 -52.46 -59.70
CA GLU A 72 -13.81 -52.22 -58.33
C GLU A 72 -12.73 -51.79 -57.30
N GLU A 73 -11.44 -52.00 -57.57
CA GLU A 73 -10.37 -51.54 -56.66
C GLU A 73 -9.87 -50.11 -56.96
N THR A 74 -10.04 -49.62 -58.20
CA THR A 74 -9.55 -48.30 -58.61
C THR A 74 -10.38 -47.14 -58.06
N THR A 75 -11.67 -47.37 -57.76
CA THR A 75 -12.52 -46.35 -57.11
C THR A 75 -12.21 -46.21 -55.63
N GLY A 76 -11.78 -47.28 -54.96
CA GLY A 76 -11.39 -47.26 -53.55
C GLY A 76 -10.07 -46.54 -53.31
N VAL A 77 -9.06 -46.77 -54.17
CA VAL A 77 -7.74 -46.13 -54.08
C VAL A 77 -7.83 -44.62 -54.36
N GLY A 78 -8.55 -44.20 -55.41
CA GLY A 78 -8.78 -42.78 -55.69
C GLY A 78 -9.54 -42.06 -54.57
N ASN A 79 -10.54 -42.71 -53.97
CA ASN A 79 -11.26 -42.14 -52.81
C ASN A 79 -10.36 -42.04 -51.56
N LEU A 80 -9.42 -42.97 -51.40
CA LEU A 80 -8.42 -42.93 -50.32
C LEU A 80 -7.42 -41.79 -50.54
N GLU A 81 -6.94 -41.60 -51.77
CA GLU A 81 -6.01 -40.53 -52.15
C GLU A 81 -6.67 -39.14 -51.99
N ASP A 82 -7.93 -39.01 -52.37
CA ASP A 82 -8.75 -37.80 -52.15
C ASP A 82 -8.95 -37.54 -50.64
N LYS A 83 -9.23 -38.58 -49.85
CA LYS A 83 -9.34 -38.46 -48.38
C LYS A 83 -8.00 -38.10 -47.74
N LEU A 84 -6.89 -38.62 -48.25
CA LEU A 84 -5.56 -38.40 -47.72
C LEU A 84 -5.09 -36.97 -48.01
N THR A 85 -5.31 -36.49 -49.22
CA THR A 85 -5.07 -35.08 -49.58
C THR A 85 -6.00 -34.13 -48.80
N GLN A 86 -7.26 -34.49 -48.59
CA GLN A 86 -8.17 -33.71 -47.74
C GLN A 86 -7.70 -33.67 -46.27
N LEU A 87 -7.27 -34.79 -45.71
CA LEU A 87 -6.68 -34.87 -44.37
C LEU A 87 -5.39 -34.04 -44.27
N GLN A 88 -4.56 -34.06 -45.31
CA GLN A 88 -3.32 -33.31 -45.38
C GLN A 88 -3.57 -31.79 -45.46
N GLN A 89 -4.60 -31.38 -46.20
CA GLN A 89 -5.08 -30.00 -46.25
C GLN A 89 -5.61 -29.55 -44.89
N GLN A 90 -6.45 -30.38 -44.24
CA GLN A 90 -6.98 -30.11 -42.90
C GLN A 90 -5.87 -30.05 -41.84
N LEU A 91 -4.88 -30.93 -41.92
CA LEU A 91 -3.71 -30.90 -41.03
C LEU A 91 -2.92 -29.60 -41.23
N THR A 92 -2.75 -29.17 -42.47
CA THR A 92 -2.03 -27.92 -42.80
C THR A 92 -2.78 -26.69 -42.30
N GLU A 93 -4.11 -26.63 -42.46
CA GLU A 93 -4.94 -25.57 -41.90
C GLU A 93 -4.90 -25.55 -40.37
N VAL A 94 -4.97 -26.71 -39.72
CA VAL A 94 -4.88 -26.82 -38.25
C VAL A 94 -3.49 -26.39 -37.77
N VAL A 95 -2.42 -26.79 -38.45
CA VAL A 95 -1.04 -26.38 -38.13
C VAL A 95 -0.86 -24.87 -38.33
N GLN A 96 -1.39 -24.29 -39.41
CA GLN A 96 -1.38 -22.84 -39.61
C GLN A 96 -2.19 -22.12 -38.53
N ALA A 97 -3.39 -22.58 -38.21
CA ALA A 97 -4.25 -22.00 -37.18
C ALA A 97 -3.61 -22.03 -35.79
N LEU A 98 -2.93 -23.13 -35.42
CA LEU A 98 -2.13 -23.20 -34.19
C LEU A 98 -0.87 -22.33 -34.24
N SER A 99 -0.37 -21.96 -35.41
CA SER A 99 0.79 -21.10 -35.57
C SER A 99 0.45 -19.60 -35.42
N VAL A 100 -0.79 -19.19 -35.73
CA VAL A 100 -1.24 -17.77 -35.67
C VAL A 100 -1.29 -17.22 -34.24
N GLN A 101 -1.59 -18.06 -33.24
CA GLN A 101 -1.28 -17.77 -31.83
C GLN A 101 -0.06 -18.59 -31.45
N SER A 102 1.12 -18.12 -31.85
CA SER A 102 2.34 -18.84 -31.56
C SER A 102 2.51 -18.94 -30.03
N PRO A 103 2.87 -20.11 -29.47
CA PRO A 103 3.17 -20.23 -28.04
C PRO A 103 4.25 -19.24 -27.58
N SER A 104 5.10 -18.76 -28.49
CA SER A 104 6.05 -17.67 -28.25
C SER A 104 5.39 -16.31 -27.96
N GLN A 105 4.29 -15.95 -28.63
CA GLN A 105 3.54 -14.71 -28.34
C GLN A 105 2.89 -14.77 -26.97
N LEU A 106 2.21 -15.88 -26.65
CA LEU A 106 1.63 -16.10 -25.32
C LEU A 106 2.70 -16.09 -24.22
N ASN A 107 3.87 -16.68 -24.49
CA ASN A 107 4.99 -16.66 -23.55
C ASN A 107 5.55 -15.23 -23.36
N SER A 108 5.59 -14.42 -24.43
CA SER A 108 5.99 -13.01 -24.32
C SER A 108 4.97 -12.19 -23.52
N GLN A 109 3.68 -12.42 -23.72
CA GLN A 109 2.61 -11.74 -22.95
C GLN A 109 2.64 -12.15 -21.48
N LEU A 110 2.85 -13.44 -21.19
CA LEU A 110 3.05 -13.90 -19.82
C LEU A 110 4.27 -13.25 -19.18
N SER A 111 5.39 -13.16 -19.91
CA SER A 111 6.59 -12.48 -19.41
C SER A 111 6.35 -10.98 -19.13
N ASP A 112 5.65 -10.27 -20.02
CA ASP A 112 5.30 -8.85 -19.83
C ASP A 112 4.36 -8.67 -18.63
N MET A 113 3.37 -9.55 -18.48
CA MET A 113 2.47 -9.54 -17.33
C MET A 113 3.20 -9.85 -16.02
N THR A 114 4.10 -10.84 -16.00
CA THR A 114 4.91 -11.16 -14.82
C THR A 114 5.77 -9.96 -14.42
N GLN A 115 6.40 -9.30 -15.39
CA GLN A 115 7.21 -8.11 -15.11
C GLN A 115 6.36 -6.96 -14.54
N ARG A 116 5.17 -6.70 -15.10
CA ARG A 116 4.25 -5.69 -14.55
C ARG A 116 3.78 -6.03 -13.14
N ILE A 117 3.54 -7.31 -12.85
CA ILE A 117 3.14 -7.75 -11.51
C ILE A 117 4.27 -7.48 -10.52
N GLU A 118 5.52 -7.83 -10.86
CA GLU A 118 6.69 -7.53 -10.01
C GLU A 118 6.85 -6.02 -9.76
N GLU A 119 6.61 -5.20 -10.78
CA GLU A 119 6.69 -3.75 -10.69
C GLU A 119 5.59 -3.16 -9.77
N ILE A 120 4.37 -3.69 -9.87
CA ILE A 120 3.26 -3.33 -8.96
C ILE A 120 3.57 -3.77 -7.52
N ASP A 121 4.13 -4.97 -7.33
CA ASP A 121 4.47 -5.49 -6.00
C ASP A 121 5.55 -4.64 -5.33
N SER A 122 6.57 -4.25 -6.11
CA SER A 122 7.63 -3.34 -5.64
C SER A 122 7.06 -1.98 -5.21
N ASN A 123 6.21 -1.39 -6.05
CA ASN A 123 5.56 -0.10 -5.75
C ASN A 123 4.67 -0.20 -4.50
N THR A 124 3.85 -1.24 -4.41
CA THR A 124 2.97 -1.49 -3.26
C THR A 124 3.77 -1.67 -1.97
N THR A 125 4.88 -2.40 -2.02
CA THR A 125 5.78 -2.59 -0.87
C THR A 125 6.40 -1.27 -0.43
N GLN A 126 6.81 -0.44 -1.38
CA GLN A 126 7.39 0.88 -1.10
C GLN A 126 6.35 1.81 -0.45
N GLN A 127 5.12 1.84 -0.98
CA GLN A 127 4.02 2.62 -0.41
C GLN A 127 3.67 2.15 1.00
N LEU A 128 3.56 0.85 1.24
CA LEU A 128 3.30 0.29 2.58
C LEU A 128 4.39 0.65 3.57
N THR A 129 5.66 0.57 3.16
CA THR A 129 6.80 0.97 4.00
C THR A 129 6.73 2.47 4.33
N GLN A 130 6.36 3.31 3.37
CA GLN A 130 6.22 4.74 3.58
C GLN A 130 5.07 5.07 4.54
N LEU A 131 3.93 4.39 4.40
CA LEU A 131 2.79 4.51 5.32
C LEU A 131 3.16 4.05 6.73
N GLN A 132 3.87 2.94 6.89
CA GLN A 132 4.35 2.48 8.20
C GLN A 132 5.28 3.52 8.84
N GLN A 133 6.17 4.13 8.06
CA GLN A 133 7.08 5.16 8.57
C GLN A 133 6.34 6.45 8.95
N GLN A 134 5.31 6.84 8.19
CA GLN A 134 4.44 7.95 8.54
C GLN A 134 3.62 7.66 9.80
N LEU A 135 3.09 6.44 9.94
CA LEU A 135 2.36 6.02 11.12
C LEU A 135 3.25 6.05 12.35
N GLY A 136 4.48 5.53 12.27
CA GLY A 136 5.45 5.61 13.37
C GLY A 136 5.82 7.06 13.74
N LYS A 137 5.93 7.96 12.76
CA LYS A 137 6.11 9.41 13.03
C LYS A 137 4.91 10.00 13.74
N LEU A 138 3.70 9.63 13.31
CA LEU A 138 2.46 10.13 13.92
C LEU A 138 2.27 9.58 15.33
N GLU A 139 2.58 8.30 15.57
CA GLU A 139 2.61 7.68 16.90
C GLU A 139 3.65 8.36 17.81
N GLN A 140 4.81 8.75 17.28
CA GLN A 140 5.81 9.49 18.05
C GLN A 140 5.33 10.91 18.41
N VAL A 141 4.65 11.59 17.48
CA VAL A 141 4.02 12.90 17.75
C VAL A 141 2.88 12.76 18.78
N LEU A 142 2.06 11.71 18.69
CA LEU A 142 1.05 11.42 19.71
C LEU A 142 1.68 11.09 21.06
N SER A 143 2.76 10.32 21.08
CA SER A 143 3.53 10.01 22.29
C SER A 143 4.25 11.25 22.85
N THR A 144 4.28 12.37 22.11
CA THR A 144 4.68 13.68 22.63
C THR A 144 3.57 14.32 23.47
N GLU A 145 2.56 13.56 23.90
CA GLU A 145 1.70 13.85 25.06
C GLU A 145 2.53 14.26 26.30
N GLU A 146 3.77 13.79 26.41
CA GLU A 146 4.73 14.24 27.43
C GLU A 146 4.95 15.77 27.40
N SER A 147 4.86 16.41 26.23
CA SER A 147 4.92 17.87 26.11
C SER A 147 3.62 18.57 26.54
N SER A 148 2.47 17.88 26.45
CA SER A 148 1.18 18.38 26.96
C SER A 148 1.16 18.31 28.48
N ASP A 149 1.56 17.17 29.06
CA ASP A 149 1.70 17.01 30.51
C ASP A 149 2.74 18.00 31.07
N GLN A 150 3.87 18.20 30.36
CA GLN A 150 4.87 19.18 30.75
C GLN A 150 4.36 20.63 30.64
N LEU A 151 3.43 20.93 29.74
CA LEU A 151 2.79 22.25 29.64
C LEU A 151 1.77 22.44 30.77
N ASP A 152 1.02 21.42 31.14
CA ASP A 152 0.09 21.45 32.27
C ASP A 152 0.82 21.60 33.61
N ASP A 153 1.96 20.93 33.79
CA ASP A 153 2.83 21.10 34.95
C ASP A 153 3.40 22.52 35.02
N GLN A 154 3.84 23.08 33.88
CA GLN A 154 4.32 24.46 33.80
C GLN A 154 3.19 25.48 34.07
N LEU A 155 1.99 25.24 33.56
CA LEU A 155 0.83 26.08 33.80
C LEU A 155 0.43 26.06 35.28
N THR A 156 0.44 24.87 35.90
CA THR A 156 0.17 24.69 37.34
C THR A 156 1.20 25.43 38.18
N ALA A 157 2.49 25.31 37.84
CA ALA A 157 3.56 26.04 38.53
C ALA A 157 3.42 27.56 38.40
N LEU A 158 3.03 28.06 37.21
CA LEU A 158 2.81 29.50 36.99
C LEU A 158 1.59 30.02 37.77
N ILE A 159 0.49 29.25 37.81
CA ILE A 159 -0.69 29.58 38.61
C ILE A 159 -0.32 29.72 40.09
N GLU A 160 0.47 28.78 40.63
CA GLU A 160 0.91 28.83 42.02
C GLU A 160 1.83 30.04 42.29
N GLN A 161 2.73 30.36 41.35
CA GLN A 161 3.59 31.53 41.46
C GLN A 161 2.79 32.84 41.46
N VAL A 162 1.80 32.96 40.57
CA VAL A 162 0.92 34.15 40.53
C VAL A 162 0.16 34.30 41.83
N LYS A 163 -0.37 33.20 42.37
CA LYS A 163 -1.07 33.20 43.66
C LYS A 163 -0.17 33.64 44.80
N GLN A 164 1.07 33.15 44.85
CA GLN A 164 2.05 33.54 45.87
C GLN A 164 2.41 35.03 45.78
N VAL A 165 2.56 35.56 44.56
CA VAL A 165 2.82 36.99 44.34
C VAL A 165 1.62 37.83 44.81
N ASP A 166 0.40 37.38 44.53
CA ASP A 166 -0.82 38.06 44.97
C ASP A 166 -0.92 38.10 46.49
N ASP A 167 -0.73 36.96 47.17
CA ASP A 167 -0.72 36.87 48.64
C ASP A 167 0.33 37.80 49.26
N ARG A 168 1.55 37.82 48.69
CA ARG A 168 2.62 38.73 49.15
C ARG A 168 2.25 40.19 48.96
N SER A 169 1.68 40.54 47.81
CA SER A 169 1.23 41.90 47.52
C SER A 169 0.15 42.34 48.51
N HIS A 170 -0.82 41.46 48.79
CA HIS A 170 -1.88 41.71 49.78
C HIS A 170 -1.31 41.96 51.17
N GLN A 171 -0.33 41.15 51.60
CA GLN A 171 0.34 41.34 52.89
C GLN A 171 1.10 42.66 52.97
N GLN A 172 1.80 43.05 51.90
CA GLN A 172 2.51 44.33 51.84
C GLN A 172 1.54 45.52 51.89
N LEU A 173 0.39 45.41 51.20
CA LEU A 173 -0.64 46.45 51.21
C LEU A 173 -1.24 46.64 52.60
N GLU A 174 -1.56 45.55 53.31
CA GLU A 174 -2.07 45.64 54.69
C GLU A 174 -1.02 46.21 55.65
N HIS A 175 0.26 45.86 55.50
CA HIS A 175 1.32 46.49 56.29
C HIS A 175 1.44 47.99 56.03
N LEU A 176 1.40 48.40 54.75
CA LEU A 176 1.47 49.82 54.38
C LEU A 176 0.27 50.59 54.93
N LYS A 177 -0.94 50.02 54.84
CA LYS A 177 -2.16 50.57 55.42
C LYS A 177 -2.03 50.76 56.94
N GLN A 178 -1.47 49.79 57.65
CA GLN A 178 -1.21 49.91 59.10
C GLN A 178 -0.18 51.02 59.41
N GLN A 179 0.86 51.16 58.59
CA GLN A 179 1.84 52.25 58.73
C GLN A 179 1.22 53.62 58.48
N VAL A 180 0.40 53.76 57.43
CA VAL A 180 -0.34 54.99 57.13
C VAL A 180 -1.27 55.35 58.29
N ALA A 181 -2.05 54.40 58.79
CA ALA A 181 -2.88 54.61 59.98
C ALA A 181 -2.05 55.03 61.20
N GLY A 182 -0.88 54.41 61.42
CA GLY A 182 0.05 54.81 62.48
C GLY A 182 0.53 56.26 62.33
N VAL A 183 0.95 56.66 61.12
CA VAL A 183 1.37 58.03 60.82
C VAL A 183 0.21 59.02 61.00
N GLU A 184 -0.99 58.69 60.54
CA GLU A 184 -2.20 59.51 60.74
C GLU A 184 -2.51 59.72 62.23
N THR A 185 -2.37 58.69 63.07
CA THR A 185 -2.56 58.85 64.53
C THR A 185 -1.51 59.77 65.15
N VAL A 186 -0.25 59.68 64.72
CA VAL A 186 0.82 60.57 65.20
C VAL A 186 0.55 62.01 64.76
N LEU A 187 0.20 62.24 63.49
CA LEU A 187 -0.17 63.59 63.01
C LEU A 187 -1.38 64.18 63.76
N SER A 188 -2.37 63.34 64.09
CA SER A 188 -3.55 63.77 64.86
C SER A 188 -3.18 64.18 66.29
N ASN A 189 -2.27 63.46 66.93
CA ASN A 189 -1.75 63.80 68.26
C ASN A 189 -0.93 65.10 68.25
N PHE A 190 -0.13 65.35 67.20
CA PHE A 190 0.62 66.61 67.05
C PHE A 190 -0.29 67.81 66.73
N SER A 191 -1.35 67.63 65.93
CA SER A 191 -2.28 68.75 65.61
C SER A 191 -3.07 69.24 66.82
N THR A 192 -3.25 68.43 67.85
CA THR A 192 -3.96 68.85 69.08
C THR A 192 -3.06 69.55 70.09
N THR A 193 -1.73 69.46 69.95
CA THR A 193 -0.78 70.03 70.92
C THR A 193 -0.33 71.46 70.60
N ASP A 194 -0.66 72.02 69.42
CA ASP A 194 -0.10 73.32 69.00
C ASP A 194 -1.13 74.31 68.40
N LEU A 195 -2.33 74.39 68.98
CA LEU A 195 -3.33 75.42 68.65
C LEU A 195 -3.95 76.14 69.86
N SER A 196 -3.34 76.05 71.05
CA SER A 196 -3.81 76.78 72.24
C SER A 196 -3.00 78.05 72.57
N GLY A 197 -2.09 78.51 71.68
CA GLY A 197 -1.06 79.44 72.10
C GLY A 197 -0.55 80.48 71.11
N VAL A 198 -1.27 80.91 70.06
CA VAL A 198 -1.00 82.25 69.48
C VAL A 198 -2.30 82.94 69.07
N ARG A 199 -2.53 84.00 69.84
CA ARG A 199 -3.52 85.06 69.82
C ARG A 199 -3.43 85.94 68.56
N GLU A 200 -4.62 86.29 68.04
CA GLU A 200 -5.04 87.55 67.41
C GLU A 200 -4.12 88.29 66.40
N GLN A 201 -4.79 88.73 65.31
CA GLN A 201 -4.68 90.04 64.62
C GLN A 201 -4.22 90.02 63.15
N ALA A 202 -4.92 90.87 62.38
CA ALA A 202 -4.76 91.29 60.97
C ALA A 202 -5.34 90.30 59.94
N SER A 203 -6.60 90.37 59.53
CA SER A 203 -7.28 91.42 58.73
C SER A 203 -6.62 91.74 57.39
N THR A 204 -7.39 91.39 56.34
CA THR A 204 -7.70 92.15 55.12
C THR A 204 -6.66 92.30 54.00
N GLU A 205 -7.07 91.75 52.86
CA GLU A 205 -6.99 92.31 51.48
C GLU A 205 -5.62 92.25 50.77
N LYS A 206 -5.47 91.42 49.73
CA LYS A 206 -5.99 91.54 48.33
C LYS A 206 -4.88 92.05 47.39
N ALA A 207 -4.24 91.12 46.69
CA ALA A 207 -3.66 91.33 45.37
C ALA A 207 -3.54 89.93 44.72
N THR A 208 -4.35 89.55 43.73
CA THR A 208 -4.39 90.03 42.34
C THR A 208 -3.30 89.38 41.49
N ARG A 209 -3.81 88.65 40.47
CA ARG A 209 -3.18 88.37 39.16
C ARG A 209 -2.02 87.39 39.17
N GLU A 210 -1.78 86.62 38.12
CA GLU A 210 -2.50 86.17 36.91
C GLU A 210 -1.46 85.25 36.23
N SER A 211 -1.89 84.61 35.15
CA SER A 211 -1.03 84.13 34.06
C SER A 211 -0.53 82.69 34.23
N ASP A 212 -1.09 81.75 33.46
CA ASP A 212 -0.64 81.40 32.09
C ASP A 212 0.61 80.52 32.19
N GLY A 213 0.71 79.31 31.68
CA GLY A 213 -0.06 78.56 30.72
C GLY A 213 0.88 77.47 30.19
N SER A 214 0.37 76.67 29.26
CA SER A 214 1.19 76.06 28.21
C SER A 214 2.14 74.90 28.57
N LEU A 215 1.68 73.68 28.26
CA LEU A 215 2.17 72.82 27.17
C LEU A 215 2.40 71.35 27.55
N ARG A 216 1.77 70.49 26.72
CA ARG A 216 2.31 69.27 26.08
C ARG A 216 2.76 68.13 27.01
N ALA A 217 2.62 66.86 26.69
CA ALA A 217 2.15 66.04 25.57
C ALA A 217 1.95 64.65 26.22
N GLY A 218 0.98 63.82 25.90
CA GLY A 218 0.79 63.17 24.61
C GLY A 218 0.56 61.68 24.91
N LEU A 219 -0.65 61.19 24.63
CA LEU A 219 -0.98 59.76 24.62
C LEU A 219 -2.06 59.51 23.56
N GLU A 220 -1.82 60.01 22.35
CA GLU A 220 -2.48 59.51 21.16
C GLU A 220 -1.44 59.46 20.05
N LYS A 221 -0.82 58.28 19.87
CA LYS A 221 -0.34 57.86 18.56
C LYS A 221 -0.09 56.36 18.48
N GLU A 222 -0.72 55.78 17.47
CA GLU A 222 -0.32 54.57 16.74
C GLU A 222 -0.45 53.23 17.47
N ALA A 223 -1.69 52.75 17.50
CA ALA A 223 -1.96 51.36 17.14
C ALA A 223 -1.67 51.16 15.64
N ASP A 224 -0.38 51.14 15.29
CA ASP A 224 0.08 50.67 13.98
C ASP A 224 1.42 49.94 14.18
N GLN A 225 1.32 48.77 14.80
CA GLN A 225 2.34 47.74 14.68
C GLN A 225 1.59 46.44 14.46
N SER A 226 1.31 46.21 13.18
CA SER A 226 0.96 44.91 12.63
C SER A 226 2.03 43.93 13.11
N ASP A 227 1.67 43.14 14.11
CA ASP A 227 2.50 42.06 14.61
C ASP A 227 2.77 41.10 13.43
N PRO A 228 4.02 40.90 13.00
CA PRO A 228 4.35 40.10 11.82
C PRO A 228 3.88 38.64 11.94
N LEU A 229 3.58 38.20 13.18
CA LEU A 229 2.98 36.91 13.47
C LEU A 229 1.47 36.90 13.20
N LEU A 230 0.76 37.97 13.51
CA LEU A 230 -0.68 38.09 13.28
C LEU A 230 -1.02 38.27 11.80
N SER A 231 -0.19 39.00 11.04
CA SER A 231 -0.36 39.09 9.58
C SER A 231 -0.12 37.75 8.88
N ARG A 232 0.80 36.92 9.42
CA ARG A 232 1.03 35.56 8.91
C ARG A 232 -0.10 34.61 9.27
N LEU A 233 -0.66 34.73 10.47
CA LEU A 233 -1.79 33.91 10.90
C LEU A 233 -3.05 34.26 10.10
N GLY A 234 -3.28 35.56 9.82
CA GLY A 234 -4.38 36.02 8.99
C GLY A 234 -4.31 35.51 7.55
N SER A 235 -3.13 35.57 6.92
CA SER A 235 -2.95 35.05 5.55
C SER A 235 -3.14 33.53 5.43
N LEU A 236 -2.95 32.75 6.51
CA LEU A 236 -3.10 31.29 6.47
C LEU A 236 -4.57 30.85 6.66
N LEU A 237 -5.39 31.72 7.25
CA LEU A 237 -6.81 31.45 7.50
C LEU A 237 -7.71 31.83 6.31
N GLU A 238 -7.26 32.76 5.47
CA GLU A 238 -7.99 33.20 4.27
C GLU A 238 -7.83 32.25 3.06
N ASP A 239 -6.92 31.26 3.15
CA ASP A 239 -6.62 30.29 2.08
C ASP A 239 -7.31 28.92 2.29
N PHE A 240 -8.31 28.85 3.18
CA PHE A 240 -9.20 27.71 3.43
C PHE A 240 -10.66 28.10 3.13
#